data_AF-A0A413Q1M9-F1
#
_entry.id   AF-A0A413Q1M9-F1
#
_cell.length_a   1.000
_cell.length_b   1.000
_cell.length_c   1.000
_cell.angle_alpha   90.00
_cell.angle_beta   90.00
_cell.angle_gamma   90.00
#
_symmetry.space_group_name_H-M   'P 1'
#
loop_
_entity.id
_entity.type
_entity.pdbx_description
1 polymer ?
#
loop_
_entity_poly.entity_id
_entity_poly.type
_entity_poly.pdbx_seq_one_letter_code
_entity_poly.pdbx_strand_id
1 'polypeptide(L)'
;MLDVKDIMQKDLHVALLRDNYIHGMKYSYEEYLIDFLNSSKIKFDKGNKEFKRISSQAHGECDATNDIYEIDFKIFADTNHIGGKKNYSLGIVRMGGATFYTQPERVTGHIEYYDMLKLIRGKKVDFYRNIMEEEDDMYVPLIKFMKKIEMDKNILLFLPFQYYFEHSETTEEVGRLIAKCIAEEFRELVAYRKEITLKDTYIGFVSKDKFILLKENDGCIEYYDMIKTKNSRLYCDLVELSTPY
;
A
#
# COMPACT_ATOMS: atom_id res chain seq x y z
N MET A 1 21.98 10.08 -16.23
CA MET A 1 20.82 10.79 -15.64
C MET A 1 19.64 9.86 -15.77
N LEU A 2 18.96 9.51 -14.67
CA LEU A 2 17.80 8.63 -14.71
C LEU A 2 16.60 9.41 -15.28
N ASP A 3 15.89 8.82 -16.25
CA ASP A 3 14.66 9.39 -16.81
C ASP A 3 13.45 8.78 -16.10
N VAL A 4 12.45 9.59 -15.79
CA VAL A 4 11.16 9.15 -15.23
C VAL A 4 10.52 8.06 -16.08
N LYS A 5 10.75 8.07 -17.40
CA LYS A 5 10.24 7.06 -18.34
C LYS A 5 10.84 5.67 -18.12
N ASP A 6 11.98 5.58 -17.45
CA ASP A 6 12.68 4.32 -17.16
C ASP A 6 12.25 3.70 -15.82
N ILE A 7 11.32 4.34 -15.09
CA ILE A 7 10.76 3.76 -13.86
C ILE A 7 9.99 2.49 -14.22
N MET A 8 10.43 1.38 -13.67
CA MET A 8 9.77 0.09 -13.78
C MET A 8 8.81 -0.11 -12.62
N GLN A 9 7.71 -0.78 -12.91
CA GLN A 9 6.69 -1.17 -11.94
C GLN A 9 6.55 -2.69 -11.95
N LYS A 10 6.60 -3.30 -10.77
CA LYS A 10 6.35 -4.73 -10.58
C LYS A 10 5.31 -4.92 -9.49
N ASP A 11 4.38 -5.84 -9.71
CA ASP A 11 3.42 -6.25 -8.71
C ASP A 11 4.10 -6.84 -7.46
N LEU A 12 3.67 -6.40 -6.28
CA LEU A 12 4.02 -7.09 -5.04
C LEU A 12 3.30 -8.44 -4.99
N HIS A 13 4.00 -9.45 -4.45
CA HIS A 13 3.43 -10.77 -4.23
C HIS A 13 2.26 -10.69 -3.23
N VAL A 14 1.23 -11.51 -3.41
CA VAL A 14 0.02 -11.49 -2.58
C VAL A 14 0.30 -11.76 -1.08
N ALA A 15 1.38 -12.48 -0.77
CA ALA A 15 1.83 -12.68 0.60
C ALA A 15 2.09 -11.36 1.35
N LEU A 16 2.48 -10.30 0.64
CA LEU A 16 2.70 -8.97 1.19
C LEU A 16 1.42 -8.13 1.26
N LEU A 17 0.33 -8.56 0.62
CA LEU A 17 -0.90 -7.77 0.47
C LEU A 17 -2.11 -8.41 1.15
N ARG A 18 -1.93 -9.57 1.78
CA ARG A 18 -3.01 -10.36 2.36
C ARG A 18 -2.52 -11.12 3.58
N ASP A 19 -3.30 -11.00 4.64
CA ASP A 19 -3.11 -11.74 5.88
C ASP A 19 -3.18 -13.25 5.66
N ASN A 20 -2.30 -13.97 6.37
CA ASN A 20 -2.30 -15.43 6.45
C ASN A 20 -2.38 -16.14 5.08
N TYR A 21 -1.78 -15.55 4.02
CA TYR A 21 -1.73 -16.19 2.71
C TYR A 21 -0.88 -17.47 2.74
N ILE A 22 0.23 -17.44 3.49
CA ILE A 22 1.11 -18.58 3.70
C ILE A 22 0.48 -19.52 4.75
N HIS A 23 0.09 -20.72 4.33
CA HIS A 23 -0.51 -21.71 5.22
C HIS A 23 0.51 -22.19 6.27
N GLY A 24 0.06 -22.37 7.52
CA GLY A 24 0.94 -22.75 8.63
C GLY A 24 1.75 -21.59 9.23
N MET A 25 1.54 -20.35 8.76
CA MET A 25 2.15 -19.14 9.31
C MET A 25 1.07 -18.10 9.60
N LYS A 26 0.90 -17.71 10.87
CA LYS A 26 -0.03 -16.63 11.25
C LYS A 26 0.68 -15.29 11.16
N TYR A 27 0.16 -14.37 10.36
CA TYR A 27 0.69 -13.01 10.21
C TYR A 27 -0.34 -12.06 9.59
N SER A 28 -0.08 -10.76 9.71
CA SER A 28 -0.79 -9.71 8.97
C SER A 28 0.17 -8.78 8.26
N TYR A 29 -0.18 -8.29 7.07
CA TYR A 29 0.67 -7.32 6.37
C TYR A 29 0.78 -5.99 7.14
N GLU A 30 -0.24 -5.69 7.95
CA GLU A 30 -0.30 -4.50 8.81
C GLU A 30 0.83 -4.49 9.86
N GLU A 31 1.30 -5.66 10.28
CA GLU A 31 2.38 -5.78 11.27
C GLU A 31 3.69 -5.23 10.73
N TYR A 32 4.05 -5.53 9.47
CA TYR A 32 5.27 -4.95 8.90
C TYR A 32 5.11 -3.47 8.55
N LEU A 33 3.89 -3.00 8.25
CA LEU A 33 3.64 -1.57 8.07
C LEU A 33 3.85 -0.81 9.38
N ILE A 34 3.43 -1.38 10.52
CA ILE A 34 3.73 -0.84 11.84
C ILE A 34 5.24 -0.79 12.11
N ASP A 35 5.99 -1.84 11.77
CA ASP A 35 7.46 -1.84 11.88
C ASP A 35 8.09 -0.69 11.08
N PHE A 36 7.56 -0.43 9.87
CA PHE A 36 8.01 0.70 9.04
C PHE A 36 7.65 2.05 9.66
N LEU A 37 6.45 2.22 10.22
CA LEU A 37 6.08 3.45 10.96
C LEU A 37 7.01 3.68 12.16
N ASN A 38 7.31 2.62 12.93
CA ASN A 38 8.20 2.69 14.10
C ASN A 38 9.66 2.96 13.74
N SER A 39 10.04 2.64 12.51
CA SER A 39 11.34 2.94 11.92
C SER A 39 11.39 4.28 11.19
N SER A 40 10.24 4.92 10.99
CA SER A 40 10.11 6.19 10.29
C SER A 40 10.13 7.36 11.26
N LYS A 41 10.44 8.55 10.74
CA LYS A 41 10.32 9.80 11.47
C LYS A 41 8.91 10.11 11.98
N ILE A 42 7.86 9.49 11.41
CA ILE A 42 6.47 9.64 11.90
C ILE A 42 6.33 9.27 13.37
N LYS A 43 7.09 8.29 13.86
CA LYS A 43 7.13 7.94 15.28
C LYS A 43 7.47 9.16 16.15
N PHE A 44 8.50 9.91 15.74
CA PHE A 44 8.94 11.10 16.46
C PHE A 44 7.95 12.25 16.29
N ASP A 45 7.51 12.52 15.06
CA ASP A 45 6.59 13.62 14.72
C ASP A 45 5.22 13.47 15.41
N LYS A 46 4.79 12.24 15.71
CA LYS A 46 3.49 11.93 16.33
C LYS A 46 3.61 11.54 17.80
N GLY A 47 4.55 12.15 18.52
CA GLY A 47 4.63 12.06 19.99
C GLY A 47 5.70 11.12 20.54
N ASN A 48 6.62 10.64 19.69
CA ASN A 48 7.76 9.81 20.06
C ASN A 48 7.38 8.55 20.85
N LYS A 49 6.32 7.88 20.42
CA LYS A 49 5.83 6.60 20.97
C LYS A 49 5.68 5.58 19.85
N GLU A 50 5.94 4.33 20.18
CA GLU A 50 5.77 3.22 19.24
C GLU A 50 4.30 3.01 18.88
N PHE A 51 4.06 2.86 17.58
CA PHE A 51 2.83 2.35 17.03
C PHE A 51 2.68 0.87 17.39
N LYS A 52 1.47 0.50 17.79
CA LYS A 52 1.04 -0.87 18.08
C LYS A 52 -0.31 -1.12 17.40
N ARG A 53 -0.59 -2.39 17.14
CA ARG A 53 -1.86 -2.82 16.55
C ARG A 53 -3.02 -2.56 17.51
N ILE A 54 -4.17 -2.17 16.98
CA ILE A 54 -5.41 -2.11 17.75
C ILE A 54 -6.12 -3.47 17.67
N SER A 55 -6.34 -4.13 18.81
CA SER A 55 -6.83 -5.50 18.88
C SER A 55 -8.36 -5.65 18.83
N SER A 56 -9.12 -4.56 19.01
CA SER A 56 -10.58 -4.55 19.05
C SER A 56 -11.16 -4.12 17.68
N GLN A 57 -11.30 -5.03 16.73
CA GLN A 57 -11.90 -4.68 15.42
C GLN A 57 -13.44 -4.61 15.45
N ALA A 58 -14.06 -4.40 16.61
CA ALA A 58 -15.52 -4.48 16.75
C ALA A 58 -16.26 -3.28 16.13
N HIS A 59 -15.64 -2.09 16.06
CA HIS A 59 -16.36 -0.86 15.70
C HIS A 59 -15.52 0.16 14.91
N GLY A 60 -15.07 -0.19 13.70
CA GLY A 60 -14.49 0.79 12.79
C GLY A 60 -13.24 1.49 13.33
N GLU A 61 -12.51 0.85 14.25
CA GLU A 61 -11.24 1.33 14.82
C GLU A 61 -10.15 1.40 13.74
N CYS A 62 -9.12 2.21 13.96
CA CYS A 62 -7.94 2.25 13.09
C CYS A 62 -7.09 0.97 13.25
N ASP A 63 -6.13 0.74 12.36
CA ASP A 63 -5.32 -0.49 12.41
C ASP A 63 -4.16 -0.38 13.39
N ALA A 64 -3.61 0.83 13.57
CA ALA A 64 -2.49 1.11 14.47
C ALA A 64 -2.69 2.40 15.28
N THR A 65 -2.14 2.43 16.49
CA THR A 65 -2.11 3.60 17.38
C THR A 65 -0.80 3.68 18.14
N ASN A 66 -0.37 4.86 18.53
CA ASN A 66 0.68 5.06 19.53
C ASN A 66 0.16 5.70 20.83
N ASP A 67 -1.15 5.54 21.09
CA ASP A 67 -1.94 6.17 22.17
C ASP A 67 -2.21 7.67 22.00
N ILE A 68 -1.58 8.33 21.03
CA ILE A 68 -1.74 9.77 20.75
C ILE A 68 -2.33 9.97 19.35
N TYR A 69 -1.90 9.12 18.43
CA TYR A 69 -2.21 9.19 17.02
C TYR A 69 -2.60 7.81 16.51
N GLU A 70 -3.71 7.77 15.78
CA GLU A 70 -4.25 6.56 15.17
C GLU A 70 -4.15 6.65 13.66
N ILE A 71 -3.85 5.53 13.01
CA ILE A 71 -3.71 5.42 11.56
C ILE A 71 -4.29 4.11 11.04
N ASP A 72 -4.94 4.21 9.89
CA ASP A 72 -5.62 3.10 9.22
C ASP A 72 -4.93 2.82 7.87
N PHE A 73 -4.74 1.54 7.55
CA PHE A 73 -4.03 1.06 6.38
C PHE A 73 -5.02 0.72 5.27
N LYS A 74 -4.80 1.32 4.09
CA LYS A 74 -5.60 1.04 2.89
C LYS A 74 -4.70 0.63 1.75
N ILE A 75 -4.92 -0.57 1.21
CA ILE A 75 -4.25 -1.00 -0.02
C ILE A 75 -4.93 -0.31 -1.21
N PHE A 76 -4.15 0.37 -2.05
CA PHE A 76 -4.65 1.01 -3.28
C PHE A 76 -4.80 -0.03 -4.41
N ALA A 77 -5.85 -0.85 -4.32
CA ALA A 77 -6.14 -1.89 -5.29
C ALA A 77 -7.64 -2.17 -5.38
N ASP A 78 -8.09 -2.64 -6.55
CA ASP A 78 -9.36 -3.33 -6.67
C ASP A 78 -9.31 -4.61 -5.82
N THR A 79 -10.41 -4.91 -5.12
CA THR A 79 -10.55 -6.13 -4.33
C THR A 79 -10.42 -7.38 -5.22
N ASN A 80 -10.89 -7.31 -6.46
CA ASN A 80 -10.73 -8.41 -7.43
C ASN A 80 -9.27 -8.59 -7.86
N HIS A 81 -8.46 -7.53 -7.87
CA HIS A 81 -7.03 -7.64 -8.19
C HIS A 81 -6.32 -8.50 -7.13
N ILE A 82 -6.53 -8.20 -5.84
CA ILE A 82 -5.93 -8.97 -4.74
C ILE A 82 -6.50 -10.40 -4.68
N GLY A 83 -7.81 -10.56 -4.92
CA GLY A 83 -8.46 -11.87 -5.02
C GLY A 83 -7.92 -12.73 -6.18
N GLY A 84 -7.69 -12.09 -7.33
CA GLY A 84 -7.07 -12.70 -8.51
C GLY A 84 -5.65 -13.18 -8.19
N LYS A 85 -4.81 -12.33 -7.62
CA LYS A 85 -3.47 -12.74 -7.18
C LYS A 85 -3.51 -13.91 -6.20
N LYS A 86 -4.42 -13.91 -5.22
CA LYS A 86 -4.58 -15.01 -4.27
C LYS A 86 -4.91 -16.34 -4.96
N ASN A 87 -5.80 -16.31 -5.95
CA ASN A 87 -6.29 -17.51 -6.62
C ASN A 87 -5.28 -18.08 -7.64
N TYR A 88 -4.51 -17.22 -8.32
CA TYR A 88 -3.63 -17.60 -9.44
C TYR A 88 -2.13 -17.62 -9.09
N SER A 89 -1.73 -17.15 -7.91
CA SER A 89 -0.34 -17.31 -7.42
C SER A 89 -0.14 -18.70 -6.81
N LEU A 90 1.10 -19.19 -6.83
CA LEU A 90 1.49 -20.44 -6.17
C LEU A 90 1.16 -20.38 -4.67
N GLY A 91 0.48 -21.40 -4.17
CA GLY A 91 0.27 -21.52 -2.72
C GLY A 91 1.59 -21.77 -2.01
N ILE A 92 1.70 -21.24 -0.79
CA ILE A 92 2.90 -21.41 0.05
C ILE A 92 2.45 -22.05 1.37
N VAL A 93 3.10 -23.16 1.75
CA VAL A 93 2.79 -23.90 2.98
C VAL A 93 4.06 -24.05 3.81
N ARG A 94 4.00 -23.68 5.09
CA ARG A 94 5.04 -23.96 6.08
C ARG A 94 4.60 -25.06 7.03
N MET A 95 5.39 -26.13 7.10
CA MET A 95 5.12 -27.27 7.98
C MET A 95 6.42 -27.92 8.42
N GLY A 96 6.59 -28.17 9.72
CA GLY A 96 7.77 -28.87 10.25
C GLY A 96 9.10 -28.16 9.98
N GLY A 97 9.09 -26.83 9.84
CA GLY A 97 10.29 -26.04 9.49
C GLY A 97 10.60 -25.97 8.00
N ALA A 98 9.93 -26.76 7.15
CA ALA A 98 10.07 -26.72 5.70
C ALA A 98 9.04 -25.79 5.04
N THR A 99 9.38 -25.32 3.83
CA THR A 99 8.49 -24.53 2.96
C THR A 99 8.18 -25.34 1.70
N PHE A 100 6.89 -25.46 1.38
CA PHE A 100 6.38 -26.15 0.20
C PHE A 100 5.63 -25.16 -0.70
N TYR A 101 5.84 -25.27 -2.00
CA TYR A 101 5.09 -24.52 -3.01
C TYR A 101 4.05 -25.43 -3.65
N THR A 102 2.80 -25.01 -3.64
CA THR A 102 1.68 -25.76 -4.21
C THR A 102 1.16 -25.07 -5.46
N GLN A 103 0.38 -25.81 -6.25
CA GLN A 103 -0.34 -25.21 -7.37
C GLN A 103 -1.27 -24.08 -6.88
N PRO A 104 -1.60 -23.12 -7.76
CA PRO A 104 -2.60 -22.10 -7.46
C PRO A 104 -3.96 -22.74 -7.14
N GLU A 105 -4.76 -22.06 -6.33
CA GLU A 105 -6.11 -22.52 -5.97
C GLU A 105 -7.03 -22.60 -7.18
N ARG A 106 -6.83 -21.72 -8.17
CA ARG A 106 -7.48 -21.79 -9.47
C ARG A 106 -6.45 -21.92 -10.57
N VAL A 107 -6.62 -22.92 -11.40
CA VAL A 107 -5.75 -23.19 -12.56
C VAL A 107 -6.39 -22.77 -13.88
N THR A 108 -7.71 -22.51 -13.88
CA THR A 108 -8.49 -22.12 -15.07
C THR A 108 -9.45 -20.95 -14.76
N GLY A 109 -10.00 -20.35 -15.81
CA GLY A 109 -10.88 -19.17 -15.73
C GLY A 109 -10.12 -17.84 -15.78
N HIS A 110 -10.87 -16.75 -15.74
CA HIS A 110 -10.32 -15.39 -15.66
C HIS A 110 -11.02 -14.61 -14.54
N ILE A 111 -10.29 -13.66 -13.95
CA ILE A 111 -10.83 -12.66 -13.02
C ILE A 111 -10.55 -11.30 -13.63
N GLU A 112 -11.62 -10.55 -13.86
CA GLU A 112 -11.53 -9.16 -14.28
C GLU A 112 -11.37 -8.26 -13.05
N TYR A 113 -10.48 -7.28 -13.18
CA TYR A 113 -10.24 -6.28 -12.17
C TYR A 113 -9.89 -4.95 -12.84
N TYR A 114 -10.07 -3.87 -12.09
CA TYR A 114 -9.72 -2.55 -12.54
C TYR A 114 -8.30 -2.18 -12.13
N ASP A 115 -7.55 -1.67 -13.10
CA ASP A 115 -6.27 -1.03 -12.83
C ASP A 115 -6.53 0.35 -12.20
N MET A 116 -6.49 0.39 -10.88
CA MET A 116 -6.80 1.59 -10.09
C MET A 116 -5.92 2.78 -10.45
N LEU A 117 -4.64 2.56 -10.80
CA LEU A 117 -3.74 3.64 -11.23
C LEU A 117 -4.21 4.24 -12.57
N LYS A 118 -4.58 3.40 -13.53
CA LYS A 118 -5.16 3.86 -14.80
C LYS A 118 -6.48 4.61 -14.60
N LEU A 119 -7.30 4.20 -13.64
CA LEU A 119 -8.57 4.87 -13.35
C LEU A 119 -8.39 6.30 -12.82
N ILE A 120 -7.37 6.54 -11.99
CA ILE A 120 -7.12 7.87 -11.41
C ILE A 120 -6.25 8.77 -12.30
N ARG A 121 -5.50 8.19 -13.24
CA ARG A 121 -4.53 8.93 -14.05
C ARG A 121 -5.19 10.06 -14.84
N GLY A 122 -4.67 11.27 -14.67
CA GLY A 122 -5.12 12.46 -15.39
C GLY A 122 -6.52 12.96 -15.01
N LYS A 123 -7.14 12.38 -13.97
CA LYS A 123 -8.42 12.84 -13.44
C LYS A 123 -8.23 14.09 -12.59
N LYS A 124 -9.28 14.91 -12.49
CA LYS A 124 -9.32 16.13 -11.70
C LYS A 124 -10.26 15.97 -10.51
N VAL A 125 -10.15 16.84 -9.51
CA VAL A 125 -11.05 16.84 -8.34
C VAL A 125 -12.53 16.73 -8.73
N ASP A 126 -12.99 17.47 -9.74
CA ASP A 126 -14.39 17.43 -10.20
C ASP A 126 -14.83 16.05 -10.70
N PHE A 127 -13.93 15.28 -11.31
CA PHE A 127 -14.26 13.91 -11.73
C PHE A 127 -14.64 13.05 -10.53
N TYR A 128 -13.91 13.17 -9.41
CA TYR A 128 -14.17 12.43 -8.19
C TYR A 128 -15.50 12.84 -7.55
N ARG A 129 -15.81 14.15 -7.53
CA ARG A 129 -17.12 14.65 -7.07
C ARG A 129 -18.25 14.03 -7.88
N ASN A 130 -18.15 14.11 -9.21
CA ASN A 130 -19.21 13.63 -10.11
C ASN A 130 -19.47 12.13 -9.96
N ILE A 131 -18.43 11.27 -9.97
CA ILE A 131 -18.65 9.82 -9.85
C ILE A 131 -19.20 9.41 -8.48
N MET A 132 -18.92 10.19 -7.43
CA MET A 132 -19.45 9.95 -6.09
C MET A 132 -20.91 10.42 -5.96
N GLU A 133 -21.28 11.52 -6.60
CA GLU A 133 -22.64 12.04 -6.62
C GLU A 133 -23.58 11.20 -7.50
N GLU A 134 -23.10 10.79 -8.69
CA GLU A 134 -23.89 10.02 -9.65
C GLU A 134 -23.92 8.51 -9.36
N GLU A 135 -23.02 8.04 -8.48
CA GLU A 135 -22.73 6.62 -8.26
C GLU A 135 -22.52 5.84 -9.58
N ASP A 136 -21.70 6.38 -10.49
CA ASP A 136 -21.47 5.83 -11.83
C ASP A 136 -21.01 4.36 -11.78
N ASP A 137 -21.86 3.47 -12.30
CA ASP A 137 -21.67 2.01 -12.34
C ASP A 137 -20.34 1.61 -13.01
N MET A 138 -19.83 2.43 -13.95
CA MET A 138 -18.56 2.17 -14.63
C MET A 138 -17.35 2.26 -13.69
N TYR A 139 -17.46 3.04 -12.61
CA TYR A 139 -16.38 3.32 -11.64
C TYR A 139 -16.63 2.71 -10.26
N VAL A 140 -17.52 1.72 -10.15
CA VAL A 140 -17.88 1.07 -8.86
C VAL A 140 -16.67 0.72 -7.98
N PRO A 141 -15.57 0.13 -8.48
CA PRO A 141 -14.40 -0.17 -7.63
C PRO A 141 -13.70 1.08 -7.10
N LEU A 142 -13.63 2.14 -7.92
CA LEU A 142 -13.06 3.42 -7.50
C LEU A 142 -13.98 4.11 -6.48
N ILE A 143 -15.29 4.15 -6.70
CA ILE A 143 -16.27 4.68 -5.74
C ILE A 143 -16.17 3.94 -4.40
N LYS A 144 -16.12 2.60 -4.43
CA LYS A 144 -15.92 1.78 -3.22
C LYS A 144 -14.61 2.09 -2.49
N PHE A 145 -13.54 2.38 -3.24
CA PHE A 145 -12.28 2.80 -2.67
C PHE A 145 -12.36 4.21 -2.08
N MET A 146 -12.99 5.14 -2.78
CA MET A 146 -13.19 6.53 -2.35
C MET A 146 -13.97 6.61 -1.03
N LYS A 147 -15.09 5.89 -0.92
CA LYS A 147 -15.85 5.76 0.33
C LYS A 147 -15.00 5.29 1.52
N LYS A 148 -13.93 4.51 1.29
CA LYS A 148 -13.01 4.07 2.36
C LYS A 148 -12.01 5.15 2.76
N ILE A 149 -11.58 6.01 1.84
CA ILE A 149 -10.60 7.07 2.12
C ILE A 149 -11.28 8.35 2.62
N GLU A 150 -12.56 8.57 2.33
CA GLU A 150 -13.38 9.68 2.86
C GLU A 150 -13.65 9.57 4.37
N MET A 151 -13.45 8.39 4.96
CA MET A 151 -13.56 8.19 6.40
C MET A 151 -12.65 9.17 7.16
N ASP A 152 -13.17 9.74 8.25
CA ASP A 152 -12.46 10.70 9.11
C ASP A 152 -11.37 10.03 9.98
N LYS A 153 -10.40 9.41 9.31
CA LYS A 153 -9.24 8.73 9.90
C LYS A 153 -7.96 9.23 9.27
N ASN A 154 -6.84 9.16 9.99
CA ASN A 154 -5.55 9.26 9.31
C ASN A 154 -5.31 7.97 8.55
N ILE A 155 -4.81 8.07 7.32
CA ILE A 155 -4.64 6.88 6.47
C ILE A 155 -3.23 6.78 5.90
N LEU A 156 -2.75 5.55 5.75
CA LEU A 156 -1.63 5.21 4.87
C LEU A 156 -2.16 4.39 3.70
N LEU A 157 -2.09 5.00 2.52
CA LEU A 157 -2.36 4.35 1.23
C LEU A 157 -1.13 3.54 0.81
N PHE A 158 -1.20 2.23 1.00
CA PHE A 158 -0.13 1.33 0.57
C PHE A 158 -0.32 0.91 -0.89
N LEU A 159 0.64 1.25 -1.75
CA LEU A 159 0.60 0.89 -3.16
C LEU A 159 1.02 -0.57 -3.35
N PRO A 160 0.27 -1.37 -4.12
CA PRO A 160 0.51 -2.82 -4.26
C PRO A 160 1.64 -3.14 -5.26
N PHE A 161 2.57 -2.20 -5.46
CA PHE A 161 3.62 -2.27 -6.45
C PHE A 161 4.98 -1.91 -5.86
N GLN A 162 6.02 -2.52 -6.42
CA GLN A 162 7.39 -2.08 -6.30
C GLN A 162 7.74 -1.18 -7.49
N TYR A 163 8.32 -0.01 -7.21
CA TYR A 163 8.81 0.93 -8.22
C TYR A 163 10.33 1.02 -8.16
N TYR A 164 11.01 0.87 -9.29
CA TYR A 164 12.48 0.80 -9.30
C TYR A 164 13.06 1.11 -10.66
N PHE A 165 14.37 1.34 -10.70
CA PHE A 165 15.17 1.31 -11.92
C PHE A 165 15.94 -0.02 -11.94
N GLU A 166 15.90 -0.75 -13.07
CA GLU A 166 16.50 -2.09 -13.21
C GLU A 166 17.93 -2.14 -12.66
N HIS A 167 18.80 -1.29 -13.20
CA HIS A 167 20.24 -1.28 -12.93
C HIS A 167 20.67 -0.18 -11.94
N SER A 168 19.80 0.24 -11.02
CA SER A 168 20.18 1.26 -10.01
C SER A 168 19.63 0.94 -8.63
N GLU A 169 20.46 1.08 -7.60
CA GLU A 169 19.99 0.98 -6.21
C GLU A 169 19.03 2.12 -5.87
N THR A 170 18.18 1.91 -4.87
CA THR A 170 17.30 2.96 -4.35
C THR A 170 18.07 3.82 -3.34
N THR A 171 18.79 4.82 -3.87
CA THR A 171 19.32 5.93 -3.09
C THR A 171 18.20 6.92 -2.74
N GLU A 172 18.49 7.90 -1.89
CA GLU A 172 17.51 8.95 -1.56
C GLU A 172 17.11 9.76 -2.80
N GLU A 173 18.06 10.08 -3.68
CA GLU A 173 17.77 10.78 -4.95
C GLU A 173 16.82 9.99 -5.84
N VAL A 174 17.07 8.68 -5.98
CA VAL A 174 16.20 7.76 -6.73
C VAL A 174 14.83 7.67 -6.09
N GLY A 175 14.77 7.52 -4.76
CA GLY A 175 13.52 7.45 -4.01
C GLY A 175 12.69 8.73 -4.16
N ARG A 176 13.33 9.90 -4.10
CA ARG A 176 12.68 11.20 -4.32
C ARG A 176 12.18 11.38 -5.75
N LEU A 177 12.92 10.88 -6.74
CA LEU A 177 12.49 10.92 -8.14
C LEU A 177 11.20 10.10 -8.33
N ILE A 178 11.17 8.86 -7.85
CA ILE A 178 9.98 7.99 -7.91
C ILE A 178 8.82 8.62 -7.11
N ALA A 179 9.10 9.14 -5.91
CA ALA A 179 8.12 9.81 -5.08
C ALA A 179 7.47 10.99 -5.80
N LYS A 180 8.24 11.80 -6.54
CA LYS A 180 7.70 12.92 -7.33
C LYS A 180 6.70 12.45 -8.39
N CYS A 181 6.97 11.32 -9.04
CA CYS A 181 6.06 10.75 -10.04
C CYS A 181 4.75 10.26 -9.42
N ILE A 182 4.85 9.56 -8.28
CA ILE A 182 3.68 9.10 -7.54
C ILE A 182 2.88 10.29 -6.97
N ALA A 183 3.56 11.31 -6.45
CA ALA A 183 2.92 12.54 -5.98
C ALA A 183 2.11 13.24 -7.09
N GLU A 184 2.63 13.27 -8.32
CA GLU A 184 1.90 13.81 -9.47
C GLU A 184 0.64 12.98 -9.79
N GLU A 185 0.77 11.65 -9.84
CA GLU A 185 -0.37 10.77 -10.17
C GLU A 185 -1.49 10.83 -9.13
N PHE A 186 -1.16 11.02 -7.85
CA PHE A 186 -2.13 11.01 -6.76
C PHE A 186 -2.61 12.40 -6.32
N ARG A 187 -2.04 13.49 -6.86
CA ARG A 187 -2.33 14.86 -6.43
C ARG A 187 -3.83 15.14 -6.33
N GLU A 188 -4.57 14.84 -7.39
CA GLU A 188 -5.97 15.21 -7.52
C GLU A 188 -6.88 14.35 -6.62
N LEU A 189 -6.53 13.08 -6.42
CA LEU A 189 -7.24 12.19 -5.49
C LEU A 189 -7.05 12.65 -4.04
N VAL A 190 -5.83 13.04 -3.68
CA VAL A 190 -5.51 13.54 -2.34
C VAL A 190 -6.12 14.92 -2.10
N ALA A 191 -6.11 15.79 -3.11
CA ALA A 191 -6.78 17.09 -3.06
C ALA A 191 -8.30 16.92 -2.84
N TYR A 192 -8.93 15.99 -3.56
CA TYR A 192 -10.33 15.62 -3.33
C TYR A 192 -10.57 15.21 -1.87
N ARG A 193 -9.76 14.29 -1.33
CA ARG A 193 -9.90 13.85 0.07
C ARG A 193 -9.78 15.00 1.06
N LYS A 194 -8.91 15.97 0.80
CA LYS A 194 -8.67 17.13 1.69
C LYS A 194 -9.90 18.03 1.82
N GLU A 195 -10.79 18.03 0.84
CA GLU A 195 -12.07 18.73 0.91
C GLU A 195 -13.05 18.04 1.87
N ILE A 196 -12.85 16.75 2.13
CA ILE A 196 -13.73 15.92 2.95
C ILE A 196 -13.25 15.83 4.40
N THR A 197 -11.94 15.73 4.63
CA THR A 197 -11.36 15.57 5.98
C THR A 197 -10.01 16.25 6.13
N LEU A 198 -9.73 16.74 7.35
CA LEU A 198 -8.45 17.33 7.75
C LEU A 198 -7.42 16.29 8.23
N LYS A 199 -7.79 15.01 8.32
CA LYS A 199 -6.90 13.95 8.78
C LYS A 199 -5.76 13.71 7.80
N ASP A 200 -4.60 13.31 8.32
CA ASP A 200 -3.41 13.13 7.50
C ASP A 200 -3.60 12.01 6.47
N THR A 201 -2.99 12.20 5.30
CA THR A 201 -2.90 11.18 4.25
C THR A 201 -1.43 10.89 3.98
N TYR A 202 -1.05 9.62 4.08
CA TYR A 202 0.26 9.13 3.67
C TYR A 202 0.13 8.21 2.47
N ILE A 203 1.16 8.17 1.63
CA ILE A 203 1.28 7.19 0.54
C ILE A 203 2.58 6.43 0.73
N GLY A 204 2.49 5.11 0.82
CA GLY A 204 3.62 4.22 1.03
C GLY A 204 3.82 3.29 -0.16
N PHE A 205 5.06 3.10 -0.58
CA PHE A 205 5.41 2.11 -1.61
C PHE A 205 6.80 1.53 -1.39
N VAL A 206 7.07 0.40 -2.04
CA VAL A 206 8.37 -0.26 -1.98
C VAL A 206 9.21 0.11 -3.19
N SER A 207 10.51 0.30 -2.97
CA SER A 207 11.52 0.41 -4.02
C SER A 207 12.75 -0.38 -3.62
N LYS A 208 12.94 -1.55 -4.23
CA LYS A 208 13.99 -2.52 -3.87
C LYS A 208 14.02 -2.79 -2.36
N ASP A 209 15.10 -2.44 -1.66
CA ASP A 209 15.29 -2.65 -0.23
C ASP A 209 14.80 -1.46 0.64
N LYS A 210 13.98 -0.57 0.07
CA LYS A 210 13.45 0.62 0.71
C LYS A 210 11.93 0.62 0.71
N PHE A 211 11.34 1.06 1.81
CA PHE A 211 9.96 1.52 1.89
C PHE A 211 9.99 3.05 1.91
N ILE A 212 9.32 3.68 0.96
CA ILE A 212 9.28 5.14 0.80
C ILE A 212 7.91 5.63 1.22
N LEU A 213 7.91 6.67 2.06
CA LEU A 213 6.72 7.28 2.61
C LEU A 213 6.60 8.71 2.10
N LEU A 214 5.42 9.06 1.60
CA LEU A 214 5.03 10.41 1.21
C LEU A 214 3.93 10.88 2.17
N LYS A 215 3.84 12.19 2.35
CA LYS A 215 2.82 12.83 3.20
C LYS A 215 2.14 13.96 2.45
N GLU A 216 0.82 14.05 2.60
CA GLU A 216 0.05 15.23 2.21
C GLU A 216 0.30 16.37 3.21
N ASN A 217 0.71 17.53 2.67
CA ASN A 217 0.82 18.79 3.38
C ASN A 217 0.18 19.89 2.51
N ASP A 218 -0.90 20.49 2.98
CA ASP A 218 -1.61 21.62 2.35
C ASP A 218 -1.90 21.41 0.84
N GLY A 219 -2.45 20.24 0.50
CA GLY A 219 -2.82 19.88 -0.87
C GLY A 219 -1.65 19.45 -1.76
N CYS A 220 -0.43 19.43 -1.22
CA CYS A 220 0.77 18.95 -1.90
C CYS A 220 1.22 17.62 -1.31
N ILE A 221 1.63 16.68 -2.16
CA ILE A 221 2.18 15.39 -1.71
C ILE A 221 3.70 15.47 -1.78
N GLU A 222 4.35 15.31 -0.62
CA GLU A 222 5.78 15.48 -0.49
C GLU A 222 6.47 14.19 -0.04
N TYR A 223 7.70 13.99 -0.49
CA TYR A 223 8.57 12.96 0.07
C TYR A 223 8.73 13.19 1.57
N TYR A 224 8.40 12.19 2.37
CA TYR A 224 8.41 12.28 3.82
C TYR A 224 9.58 11.50 4.41
N ASP A 225 9.75 10.22 4.06
CA ASP A 225 10.80 9.39 4.64
C ASP A 225 11.18 8.19 3.75
N MET A 226 12.33 7.58 4.04
CA MET A 226 12.80 6.34 3.40
C MET A 226 13.38 5.39 4.43
N ILE A 227 12.72 4.25 4.58
CA ILE A 227 12.98 3.22 5.58
C ILE A 227 13.61 2.01 4.89
N LYS A 228 14.60 1.37 5.52
CA LYS A 228 15.14 0.11 5.01
C LYS A 228 14.15 -1.01 5.31
N THR A 229 13.78 -1.81 4.31
CA THR A 229 12.80 -2.90 4.47
C THR A 229 13.25 -3.94 5.49
N LYS A 230 14.56 -4.12 5.68
CA LYS A 230 15.16 -4.98 6.71
C LYS A 230 14.79 -4.61 8.15
N ASN A 231 14.20 -3.45 8.38
CA ASN A 231 13.70 -3.06 9.69
C ASN A 231 12.42 -3.81 10.08
N SER A 232 11.75 -4.48 9.14
CA SER A 232 10.72 -5.47 9.45
C SER A 232 11.22 -6.86 9.10
N ARG A 233 11.38 -7.70 10.13
CA ARG A 233 11.69 -9.12 9.94
C ARG A 233 10.58 -9.83 9.18
N LEU A 234 9.32 -9.52 9.51
CA LEU A 234 8.17 -10.12 8.84
C LEU A 234 8.17 -9.81 7.34
N TYR A 235 8.42 -8.55 6.95
CA TYR A 235 8.50 -8.19 5.53
C TYR A 235 9.58 -9.00 4.81
N CYS A 236 10.78 -9.10 5.38
CA CYS A 236 11.87 -9.89 4.80
C CYS A 236 11.51 -11.37 4.65
N ASP A 237 10.95 -11.98 5.70
CA ASP A 237 10.52 -13.38 5.69
C ASP A 237 9.47 -13.62 4.57
N LEU A 238 8.51 -12.70 4.41
CA LEU A 238 7.48 -12.80 3.38
C LEU A 238 8.07 -12.63 1.96
N VAL A 239 9.01 -11.72 1.76
CA VAL A 239 9.70 -11.54 0.46
C VAL A 239 10.46 -12.82 0.09
N GLU A 240 11.24 -13.37 1.03
CA GLU A 240 12.02 -14.60 0.83
C GLU A 240 11.10 -15.77 0.47
N LEU A 241 10.04 -15.98 1.24
CA LEU A 241 9.09 -17.07 0.98
C LEU A 241 8.35 -16.90 -0.35
N SER A 242 8.14 -15.67 -0.81
CA SER A 242 7.38 -15.35 -2.02
C SER A 242 8.18 -15.37 -3.34
N THR A 243 9.49 -15.59 -3.27
CA THR A 243 10.36 -15.64 -4.45
C THR A 243 10.95 -17.06 -4.57
N PRO A 244 10.23 -18.01 -5.20
CA PRO A 244 10.74 -19.37 -5.35
C PRO A 244 12.03 -19.36 -6.19
N TYR A 245 13.03 -20.13 -5.74
CA TYR A 245 14.32 -20.35 -6.40
C TYR A 245 14.19 -21.04 -7.75
#